data_AF-A0A818VUV5-F1
#
_entry.id   AF-A0A818VUV5-F1
#
_cell.length_a   1.000
_cell.length_b   1.000
_cell.length_c   1.000
_cell.angle_alpha   90.00
_cell.angle_beta   90.00
_cell.angle_gamma   90.00
#
_symmetry.space_group_name_H-M   'P 1'
#
loop_
_entity.id
_entity.type
_entity.pdbx_description
1 polymer ?
#
loop_
_entity_poly.entity_id
_entity_poly.type
_entity_poly.pdbx_seq_one_letter_code
_entity_poly.pdbx_strand_id
1 'polypeptide(L)'
;MQMSCLLGQQELEGKRPPMIPSGRTLPSFRPYEYSLRSGGFVDGSFLSGIRPQEYFFHCMAGREDLIDTAVKTARIGYLQRCLMKHLEGLVVNYDLTVRDSDESVIQFQYCEDGLAIEKCTYLKEAYYQYVVANQSIILRQDEYSRIIDICGSTKEKPIIKTFKKIHINEARSIMVQTWRNLSDAKRQQYNHVVVKFYSPVTQNYLPASNLVAITERLDDLIRNYIPTHGKLDQTNMDK
;
A
#
# COMPACT_ATOMS: atom_id res chain seq x y z
N MET A 1 27.64 -7.69 14.29
CA MET A 1 28.46 -8.75 13.66
C MET A 1 29.81 -8.20 13.17
N GLN A 2 29.83 -7.14 12.35
CA GLN A 2 31.09 -6.60 11.78
C GLN A 2 32.08 -6.03 12.81
N MET A 3 31.59 -5.56 13.96
CA MET A 3 32.45 -5.04 15.02
C MET A 3 33.32 -6.12 15.69
N SER A 4 32.78 -7.31 15.92
CA SER A 4 33.43 -8.33 16.77
C SER A 4 33.73 -9.65 16.07
N CYS A 5 33.09 -9.94 14.93
CA CYS A 5 33.26 -11.20 14.20
C CYS A 5 34.13 -11.00 12.96
N LEU A 6 33.53 -10.52 11.85
CA LEU A 6 34.19 -10.27 10.57
C LEU A 6 33.36 -9.26 9.76
N LEU A 7 34.03 -8.52 8.87
CA LEU A 7 33.40 -7.58 7.94
C LEU A 7 32.62 -8.27 6.82
N GLY A 8 33.19 -9.34 6.27
CA GLY A 8 32.59 -10.14 5.21
C GLY A 8 32.99 -9.67 3.81
N GLN A 9 32.23 -10.11 2.82
CA GLN A 9 32.46 -9.78 1.41
C GLN A 9 32.20 -8.28 1.17
N GLN A 10 33.19 -7.57 0.62
CA GLN A 10 32.98 -6.24 0.08
C GLN A 10 32.48 -6.36 -1.36
N GLU A 11 31.33 -5.76 -1.63
CA GLU A 11 30.73 -5.72 -2.97
C GLU A 11 30.83 -4.30 -3.52
N LEU A 12 31.14 -4.20 -4.81
CA LEU A 12 31.15 -2.97 -5.59
C LEU A 12 30.15 -3.10 -6.74
N GLU A 13 29.15 -2.25 -6.81
CA GLU A 13 28.06 -2.27 -7.80
C GLU A 13 27.38 -3.65 -7.93
N GLY A 14 27.26 -4.38 -6.81
CA GLY A 14 26.73 -5.75 -6.78
C GLY A 14 27.66 -6.83 -7.35
N LYS A 15 28.94 -6.50 -7.57
CA LYS A 15 30.00 -7.40 -8.02
C LYS A 15 31.13 -7.44 -7.00
N ARG A 16 32.06 -8.38 -7.18
CA ARG A 16 33.33 -8.39 -6.41
C ARG A 16 34.28 -7.31 -6.94
N PRO A 17 35.31 -6.92 -6.17
CA PRO A 17 36.29 -5.95 -6.63
C PRO A 17 36.84 -6.28 -8.01
N PRO A 18 36.90 -5.28 -8.93
CA PRO A 18 37.29 -5.53 -10.30
C PRO A 18 38.77 -5.93 -10.39
N MET A 19 39.08 -6.78 -11.38
CA MET A 19 40.45 -7.12 -11.73
C MET A 19 41.02 -6.09 -12.70
N ILE A 20 42.26 -5.67 -12.44
CA ILE A 20 43.07 -4.84 -13.34
C ILE A 20 43.43 -5.70 -14.58
N PRO A 21 43.69 -5.13 -15.77
CA PRO A 21 44.05 -5.90 -16.98
C PRO A 21 45.23 -6.87 -16.82
N SER A 22 46.09 -6.69 -15.80
CA SER A 22 47.15 -7.63 -15.42
C SER A 22 46.64 -8.89 -14.71
N GLY A 23 45.32 -9.05 -14.55
CA GLY A 23 44.68 -10.17 -13.86
C GLY A 23 44.75 -10.08 -12.33
N ARG A 24 45.09 -8.92 -11.75
CA ARG A 24 45.25 -8.73 -10.30
C ARG A 24 44.18 -7.81 -9.74
N THR A 25 43.69 -8.05 -8.53
CA THR A 25 42.81 -7.11 -7.81
C THR A 25 43.61 -6.05 -7.05
N LEU A 26 44.76 -6.41 -6.47
CA LEU A 26 45.75 -5.48 -5.91
C LEU A 26 47.18 -5.87 -6.32
N PRO A 27 48.14 -4.92 -6.35
CA PRO A 27 49.53 -5.21 -6.66
C PRO A 27 50.17 -6.26 -5.73
N SER A 28 49.66 -6.38 -4.50
CA SER A 28 50.10 -7.35 -3.49
C SER A 28 49.69 -8.78 -3.79
N PHE A 29 48.68 -9.01 -4.63
CA PHE A 29 48.21 -10.35 -5.00
C PHE A 29 48.87 -10.84 -6.28
N ARG A 30 48.92 -12.17 -6.45
CA ARG A 30 49.41 -12.77 -7.69
C ARG A 30 48.38 -12.61 -8.81
N PRO A 31 48.80 -12.59 -10.09
CA PRO A 31 47.86 -12.64 -11.21
C PRO A 31 46.93 -13.85 -11.07
N TYR A 32 45.63 -13.63 -11.26
CA TYR A 32 44.57 -14.65 -11.26
C TYR A 32 44.52 -15.51 -9.99
N GLU A 33 44.80 -14.90 -8.84
CA GLU A 33 44.70 -15.58 -7.55
C GLU A 33 43.24 -15.80 -7.14
N TYR A 34 42.86 -17.06 -6.87
CA TYR A 34 41.49 -17.47 -6.49
C TYR A 34 41.19 -17.41 -4.98
N SER A 35 41.99 -16.69 -4.20
CA SER A 35 41.76 -16.58 -2.75
C SER A 35 40.54 -15.72 -2.45
N LEU A 36 39.81 -16.04 -1.37
CA LEU A 36 38.65 -15.23 -0.96
C LEU A 36 39.07 -13.77 -0.68
N ARG A 37 40.26 -13.60 -0.11
CA ARG A 37 40.87 -12.30 0.20
C ARG A 37 41.22 -11.50 -1.06
N SER A 38 41.75 -12.13 -2.12
CA SER A 38 41.98 -11.42 -3.40
C SER A 38 40.66 -10.95 -4.01
N GLY A 39 39.57 -11.69 -3.78
CA GLY A 39 38.21 -11.35 -4.19
C GLY A 39 37.45 -10.38 -3.28
N GLY A 40 38.10 -9.73 -2.32
CA GLY A 40 37.47 -8.72 -1.46
C GLY A 40 36.75 -9.24 -0.21
N PHE A 41 36.97 -10.50 0.17
CA PHE A 41 36.46 -11.02 1.45
C PHE A 41 37.36 -10.61 2.61
N VAL A 42 36.78 -9.95 3.62
CA VAL A 42 37.48 -9.47 4.81
C VAL A 42 37.13 -10.35 6.01
N ASP A 43 38.12 -11.11 6.48
CA ASP A 43 38.00 -11.98 7.66
C ASP A 43 38.18 -11.20 8.98
N GLY A 44 38.89 -10.07 8.94
CA GLY A 44 39.11 -9.19 10.10
C GLY A 44 37.84 -8.51 10.60
N SER A 45 37.83 -8.22 11.91
CA SER A 45 36.81 -7.40 12.58
C SER A 45 37.34 -6.00 12.86
N PHE A 46 36.46 -5.03 13.09
CA PHE A 46 36.89 -3.69 13.50
C PHE A 46 37.59 -3.69 14.87
N LEU A 47 37.22 -4.61 15.78
CA LEU A 47 37.84 -4.72 17.10
C LEU A 47 39.29 -5.24 17.03
N SER A 48 39.54 -6.26 16.21
CA SER A 48 40.86 -6.85 16.02
C SER A 48 41.75 -6.05 15.06
N GLY A 49 41.16 -5.11 14.32
CA GLY A 49 41.79 -4.44 13.20
C GLY A 49 41.73 -5.24 11.90
N ILE A 50 41.92 -4.52 10.79
CA ILE A 50 41.80 -5.01 9.42
C ILE A 50 43.17 -4.95 8.75
N ARG A 51 43.52 -5.92 7.89
CA ARG A 51 44.80 -5.90 7.18
C ARG A 51 44.83 -4.79 6.12
N PRO A 52 46.02 -4.28 5.73
CA PRO A 52 46.11 -3.19 4.74
C PRO A 52 45.44 -3.51 3.39
N GLN A 53 45.51 -4.75 2.91
CA GLN A 53 44.88 -5.16 1.65
C GLN A 53 43.34 -5.11 1.74
N GLU A 54 42.80 -5.59 2.86
CA GLU A 54 41.36 -5.62 3.16
C GLU A 54 40.81 -4.21 3.43
N TYR A 55 41.60 -3.39 4.14
CA TYR A 55 41.27 -2.00 4.41
C TYR A 55 41.07 -1.20 3.13
N PHE A 56 41.88 -1.47 2.10
CA PHE A 56 41.72 -0.82 0.81
C PHE A 56 40.40 -1.20 0.12
N PHE A 57 40.02 -2.48 0.11
CA PHE A 57 38.72 -2.91 -0.41
C PHE A 57 37.54 -2.34 0.40
N HIS A 58 37.68 -2.23 1.72
CA HIS A 58 36.69 -1.60 2.57
C HIS A 58 36.51 -0.10 2.24
N CYS A 59 37.61 0.62 2.01
CA CYS A 59 37.56 2.02 1.57
C CYS A 59 36.92 2.18 0.18
N MET A 60 37.11 1.21 -0.73
CA MET A 60 36.45 1.22 -2.04
C MET A 60 34.92 1.15 -1.89
N ALA A 61 34.43 0.21 -1.08
CA ALA A 61 32.99 0.07 -0.82
C ALA A 61 32.42 1.33 -0.16
N GLY A 62 33.09 1.85 0.88
CA GLY A 62 32.63 3.09 1.55
C GLY A 62 32.62 4.31 0.63
N ARG A 63 33.53 4.39 -0.35
CA ARG A 63 33.52 5.47 -1.35
C ARG A 63 32.34 5.35 -2.32
N GLU A 64 31.99 4.13 -2.74
CA GLU A 64 30.84 3.90 -3.60
C GLU A 64 29.55 4.39 -2.94
N ASP A 65 29.33 4.05 -1.67
CA ASP A 65 28.17 4.49 -0.90
C ASP A 65 28.05 6.03 -0.86
N LEU A 66 29.17 6.72 -0.69
CA LEU A 66 29.22 8.19 -0.70
C LEU A 66 28.92 8.78 -2.07
N ILE A 67 29.46 8.19 -3.14
CA ILE A 67 29.18 8.61 -4.52
C ILE A 67 27.71 8.39 -4.85
N ASP A 68 27.17 7.24 -4.48
CA ASP A 68 25.79 6.86 -4.74
C ASP A 68 24.81 7.82 -4.03
N THR A 69 25.12 8.17 -2.78
CA THR A 69 24.39 9.19 -2.02
C THR A 69 24.44 10.54 -2.75
N ALA A 70 25.62 10.98 -3.21
CA ALA A 70 25.75 12.25 -3.92
C ALA A 70 24.93 12.31 -5.22
N VAL A 71 24.90 11.22 -5.99
CA VAL A 71 24.23 11.18 -7.30
C VAL A 71 22.72 10.92 -7.18
N LYS A 72 22.29 9.97 -6.34
CA LYS A 72 20.86 9.63 -6.20
C LYS A 72 20.04 10.76 -5.61
N THR A 73 20.63 11.55 -4.70
CA THR A 73 19.93 12.65 -4.02
C THR A 73 19.47 13.73 -5.00
N ALA A 74 20.34 14.11 -5.96
CA ALA A 74 20.03 15.17 -6.93
C ALA A 74 18.81 14.84 -7.81
N ARG A 75 18.69 13.58 -8.24
CA ARG A 75 17.61 13.13 -9.13
C ARG A 75 16.26 13.09 -8.44
N ILE A 76 16.21 12.57 -7.21
CA ILE A 76 14.96 12.46 -6.45
C ILE A 76 14.43 13.84 -6.09
N GLY A 77 15.30 14.77 -5.67
CA GLY A 77 14.90 16.14 -5.33
C GLY A 77 14.31 16.92 -6.52
N TYR A 78 14.89 16.75 -7.73
CA TYR A 78 14.33 17.38 -8.92
C TYR A 78 12.96 16.80 -9.28
N LEU A 79 12.81 15.48 -9.25
CA LEU A 79 11.53 14.82 -9.50
C LEU A 79 10.46 15.28 -8.51
N GLN A 80 10.79 15.35 -7.22
CA GLN A 80 9.89 15.84 -6.19
C GLN A 80 9.45 17.28 -6.47
N ARG A 81 10.36 18.18 -6.85
CA ARG A 81 10.01 19.57 -7.21
C ARG A 81 9.06 19.62 -8.40
N CYS A 82 9.33 18.84 -9.44
CA CYS A 82 8.45 18.77 -10.61
C CYS A 82 7.06 18.31 -10.22
N LEU A 83 6.93 17.23 -9.45
CA LEU A 83 5.62 16.73 -9.00
C LEU A 83 4.92 17.74 -8.10
N MET A 84 5.63 18.30 -7.12
CA MET A 84 5.05 19.25 -6.17
C MET A 84 4.54 20.51 -6.87
N LYS A 85 5.28 21.03 -7.86
CA LYS A 85 4.86 22.24 -8.58
C LYS A 85 3.63 22.03 -9.46
N HIS A 86 3.47 20.85 -10.06
CA HIS A 86 2.28 20.52 -10.86
C HIS A 86 1.07 20.16 -10.00
N LEU A 87 1.29 19.71 -8.76
CA LEU A 87 0.22 19.25 -7.86
C LEU A 87 -0.09 20.25 -6.74
N GLU A 88 0.56 21.42 -6.69
CA GLU A 88 0.39 22.40 -5.60
C GLU A 88 -1.03 23.00 -5.54
N GLY A 89 -1.71 23.09 -6.69
CA GLY A 89 -3.06 23.63 -6.81
C GLY A 89 -4.18 22.65 -6.47
N LEU A 90 -3.84 21.37 -6.25
CA LEU A 90 -4.85 20.34 -6.01
C LEU A 90 -5.43 20.44 -4.60
N VAL A 91 -6.73 20.69 -4.53
CA VAL A 91 -7.47 20.80 -3.27
C VAL A 91 -8.75 19.96 -3.35
N VAL A 92 -9.15 19.42 -2.21
CA VAL A 92 -10.45 18.75 -2.05
C VAL A 92 -11.50 19.81 -1.74
N ASN A 93 -12.49 19.94 -2.61
CA ASN A 93 -13.60 20.88 -2.46
C ASN A 93 -14.69 20.31 -1.52
N TYR A 94 -15.64 21.15 -1.09
CA TYR A 94 -16.73 20.75 -0.20
C TYR A 94 -17.64 19.64 -0.76
N ASP A 95 -17.66 19.46 -2.07
CA ASP A 95 -18.36 18.37 -2.76
C ASP A 95 -17.56 17.07 -2.83
N LEU A 96 -16.42 17.00 -2.12
CA LEU A 96 -15.45 15.89 -2.09
C LEU A 96 -14.70 15.64 -3.41
N THR A 97 -14.91 16.47 -4.43
CA THR A 97 -14.14 16.42 -5.67
C THR A 97 -12.75 17.01 -5.46
N VAL A 98 -11.75 16.45 -6.14
CA VAL A 98 -10.39 17.02 -6.20
C VAL A 98 -10.32 17.92 -7.42
N ARG A 99 -10.11 19.21 -7.18
CA ARG A 99 -10.04 20.23 -8.22
C ARG A 99 -8.68 20.92 -8.23
N ASP A 100 -8.31 21.40 -9.41
CA ASP A 100 -7.16 22.30 -9.56
C ASP A 100 -7.57 23.76 -9.26
N SER A 101 -6.59 24.67 -9.23
CA SER A 101 -6.83 26.11 -9.03
C SER A 101 -7.74 26.74 -10.09
N ASP A 102 -7.78 26.15 -11.29
CA ASP A 102 -8.63 26.58 -12.41
C ASP A 102 -10.07 26.03 -12.32
N GLU A 103 -10.44 25.45 -11.17
CA GLU A 103 -11.72 24.77 -10.90
C GLU A 103 -11.99 23.51 -11.75
N SER A 104 -11.01 23.07 -12.54
CA SER A 104 -11.10 21.83 -13.31
C SER A 104 -11.13 20.61 -12.38
N VAL A 105 -12.05 19.68 -12.64
CA VAL A 105 -12.21 18.46 -11.83
C VAL A 105 -11.24 17.40 -12.31
N ILE A 106 -10.35 16.95 -11.42
CA ILE A 106 -9.35 15.91 -11.71
C ILE A 106 -9.79 14.55 -11.18
N GLN A 107 -10.39 14.51 -9.98
CA GLN A 107 -11.01 13.32 -9.42
C GLN A 107 -12.39 13.64 -8.84
N PHE A 108 -13.36 12.76 -9.05
CA PHE A 108 -14.69 12.91 -8.47
C PHE A 108 -14.72 12.69 -6.96
N GLN A 109 -13.81 11.87 -6.44
CA GLN A 109 -13.68 11.59 -5.02
C GLN A 109 -12.22 11.28 -4.70
N TYR A 110 -11.69 11.86 -3.62
CA TYR A 110 -10.32 11.62 -3.19
C TYR A 110 -10.06 10.12 -2.96
N CYS A 111 -9.07 9.56 -3.64
CA CYS A 111 -8.74 8.12 -3.57
C CYS A 111 -9.92 7.19 -3.88
N GLU A 112 -10.96 7.67 -4.59
CA GLU A 112 -12.24 6.97 -4.88
C GLU A 112 -13.08 6.58 -3.65
N ASP A 113 -12.50 6.66 -2.45
CA ASP A 113 -13.12 6.27 -1.18
C ASP A 113 -13.44 7.48 -0.28
N GLY A 114 -12.82 8.64 -0.52
CA GLY A 114 -12.99 9.86 0.27
C GLY A 114 -12.37 9.80 1.66
N LEU A 115 -11.52 8.80 1.93
CA LEU A 115 -10.89 8.58 3.23
C LEU A 115 -9.50 9.21 3.31
N ALA A 116 -9.19 9.84 4.44
CA ALA A 116 -7.86 10.34 4.74
C ALA A 116 -6.93 9.20 5.20
N ILE A 117 -5.75 9.10 4.61
CA ILE A 117 -4.78 8.01 4.83
C ILE A 117 -4.43 7.85 6.32
N GLU A 118 -4.26 8.96 7.03
CA GLU A 118 -3.94 8.97 8.47
C GLU A 118 -5.02 8.29 9.35
N LYS A 119 -6.28 8.34 8.92
CA LYS A 119 -7.44 7.78 9.66
C LYS A 119 -7.72 6.32 9.27
N CYS A 120 -7.14 5.82 8.18
CA CYS A 120 -7.39 4.48 7.66
C CYS A 120 -6.65 3.35 8.40
N THR A 121 -5.72 3.66 9.32
CA THR A 121 -4.86 2.65 9.97
C THR A 121 -5.68 1.54 10.64
N TYR A 122 -6.76 1.89 11.33
CA TYR A 122 -7.63 0.97 12.08
C TYR A 122 -8.77 0.35 11.24
N LEU A 123 -8.91 0.74 9.97
CA LEU A 123 -9.92 0.19 9.05
C LEU A 123 -9.47 -1.10 8.35
N LYS A 124 -8.31 -1.66 8.72
CA LYS A 124 -7.80 -2.93 8.18
C LYS A 124 -8.25 -4.10 9.05
N GLU A 125 -8.50 -5.24 8.41
CA GLU A 125 -8.98 -6.48 9.04
C GLU A 125 -8.16 -6.90 10.27
N ALA A 126 -6.83 -6.77 10.21
CA ALA A 126 -5.92 -7.10 11.32
C ALA A 126 -6.20 -6.32 12.62
N TYR A 127 -6.82 -5.14 12.54
CA TYR A 127 -7.12 -4.28 13.68
C TYR A 127 -8.59 -4.31 14.10
N TYR A 128 -9.45 -5.06 13.41
CA TYR A 128 -10.88 -5.12 13.76
C TYR A 128 -11.11 -5.69 15.15
N GLN A 129 -10.33 -6.70 15.57
CA GLN A 129 -10.41 -7.22 16.94
C GLN A 129 -10.10 -6.13 17.98
N TYR A 130 -9.14 -5.25 17.69
CA TYR A 130 -8.78 -4.14 18.57
C TYR A 130 -9.89 -3.08 18.63
N VAL A 131 -10.55 -2.78 17.50
CA VAL A 131 -11.69 -1.85 17.45
C VAL A 131 -12.87 -2.41 18.24
N VAL A 132 -13.17 -3.71 18.09
CA VAL A 132 -14.25 -4.39 18.83
C VAL A 132 -13.96 -4.42 20.34
N ALA A 133 -12.73 -4.77 20.74
CA ALA A 133 -12.36 -4.80 22.15
C ALA A 133 -12.47 -3.43 22.84
N ASN A 134 -12.23 -2.34 22.10
CA ASN A 134 -12.31 -0.97 22.61
C ASN A 134 -13.62 -0.25 22.24
N GLN A 135 -14.65 -1.00 21.83
CA GLN A 135 -15.90 -0.42 21.33
C GLN A 135 -16.57 0.54 22.32
N SER A 136 -16.54 0.25 23.63
CA SER A 136 -17.13 1.09 24.68
C SER A 136 -16.45 2.46 24.80
N ILE A 137 -15.17 2.55 24.46
CA ILE A 137 -14.39 3.80 24.50
C ILE A 137 -14.60 4.60 23.21
N ILE A 138 -14.67 3.90 22.08
CA ILE A 138 -14.85 4.50 20.75
C ILE A 138 -16.27 5.05 20.58
N LEU A 139 -17.28 4.30 21.01
CA LEU A 139 -18.69 4.69 20.91
C LEU A 139 -19.14 5.46 22.17
N ARG A 140 -18.66 6.69 22.33
CA ARG A 140 -19.25 7.60 23.33
C ARG A 140 -20.69 7.94 22.92
N GLN A 141 -21.64 7.69 23.82
CA GLN A 141 -23.07 7.88 23.53
C GLN A 141 -23.39 9.32 23.07
N ASP A 142 -22.74 10.33 23.66
CA ASP A 142 -22.95 11.74 23.32
C ASP A 142 -22.43 12.15 21.94
N GLU A 143 -21.40 11.47 21.42
CA GLU A 143 -20.87 11.72 20.08
C GLU A 143 -21.67 10.93 19.04
N TYR A 144 -22.08 9.71 19.39
CA TYR A 144 -22.90 8.86 18.54
C TYR A 144 -24.26 9.49 18.22
N SER A 145 -24.93 10.11 19.20
CA SER A 145 -26.20 10.83 18.99
C SER A 145 -26.02 12.01 18.03
N ARG A 146 -24.99 12.84 18.24
CA ARG A 146 -24.67 13.97 17.34
C ARG A 146 -24.43 13.53 15.91
N ILE A 147 -23.71 12.42 15.72
CA ILE A 147 -23.42 11.90 14.39
C ILE A 147 -24.72 11.45 13.70
N ILE A 148 -25.63 10.78 14.41
CA ILE A 148 -26.94 10.38 13.86
C ILE A 148 -27.78 11.60 13.49
N ASP A 149 -27.75 12.66 14.30
CA ASP A 149 -28.50 13.88 14.04
C ASP A 149 -28.00 14.60 12.78
N ILE A 150 -26.69 14.58 12.51
CA ILE A 150 -26.06 15.21 11.34
C ILE A 150 -26.21 14.36 10.07
N CYS A 151 -26.00 13.05 10.19
CA CYS A 151 -25.82 12.12 9.06
C CYS A 151 -27.08 11.31 8.72
N GLY A 152 -28.17 11.51 9.47
CA GLY A 152 -29.38 10.70 9.35
C GLY A 152 -29.24 9.32 10.00
N SER A 153 -30.34 8.56 9.99
CA SER A 153 -30.41 7.25 10.64
C SER A 153 -29.66 6.16 9.86
N THR A 154 -29.01 5.23 10.58
CA THR A 154 -28.47 3.96 10.04
C THR A 154 -29.47 3.12 9.25
N LYS A 155 -30.78 3.38 9.40
CA LYS A 155 -31.87 2.66 8.73
C LYS A 155 -32.28 3.27 7.38
N GLU A 156 -31.41 4.03 6.72
CA GLU A 156 -31.68 4.49 5.35
C GLU A 156 -31.82 3.32 4.37
N LYS A 157 -33.09 2.86 4.26
CA LYS A 157 -33.54 1.80 3.36
C LYS A 157 -33.09 1.99 1.91
N PRO A 158 -32.96 3.20 1.32
CA PRO A 158 -32.50 3.31 -0.08
C PRO A 158 -31.04 2.85 -0.25
N ILE A 159 -30.11 3.28 0.59
CA ILE A 159 -28.67 2.98 0.46
C ILE A 159 -28.44 1.47 0.61
N ILE A 160 -29.04 0.86 1.63
CA ILE A 160 -28.96 -0.59 1.86
C ILE A 160 -29.57 -1.38 0.70
N LYS A 161 -30.64 -0.89 0.07
CA LYS A 161 -31.21 -1.50 -1.15
C LYS A 161 -30.24 -1.40 -2.32
N THR A 162 -29.49 -0.32 -2.44
CA THR A 162 -28.48 -0.13 -3.49
C THR A 162 -27.32 -1.12 -3.32
N PHE A 163 -26.76 -1.26 -2.11
CA PHE A 163 -25.76 -2.30 -1.82
C PHE A 163 -26.25 -3.71 -2.14
N LYS A 164 -27.49 -4.05 -1.75
CA LYS A 164 -28.09 -5.36 -2.10
C LYS A 164 -28.15 -5.57 -3.61
N LYS A 165 -28.48 -4.53 -4.39
CA LYS A 165 -28.52 -4.60 -5.86
C LYS A 165 -27.12 -4.74 -6.48
N ILE A 166 -26.12 -4.06 -5.91
CA ILE A 166 -24.71 -4.13 -6.32
C ILE A 166 -24.17 -5.55 -6.13
N HIS A 167 -24.32 -6.14 -4.93
CA HIS A 167 -23.83 -7.51 -4.69
C HIS A 167 -24.58 -8.58 -5.51
N ILE A 168 -25.89 -8.39 -5.77
CA ILE A 168 -26.62 -9.25 -6.73
C ILE A 168 -25.97 -9.18 -8.13
N ASN A 169 -25.44 -8.02 -8.51
CA ASN A 169 -24.73 -7.83 -9.77
C ASN A 169 -23.27 -8.31 -9.73
N GLU A 170 -22.58 -8.32 -8.60
CA GLU A 170 -21.25 -8.96 -8.46
C GLU A 170 -21.35 -10.48 -8.56
N ALA A 171 -22.38 -11.09 -7.96
CA ALA A 171 -22.70 -12.49 -8.21
C ALA A 171 -22.95 -12.76 -9.71
N ARG A 172 -23.57 -11.80 -10.42
CA ARG A 172 -23.70 -11.85 -11.88
C ARG A 172 -22.40 -11.57 -12.62
N SER A 173 -21.48 -10.76 -12.09
CA SER A 173 -20.18 -10.48 -12.71
C SER A 173 -19.26 -11.70 -12.66
N ILE A 174 -19.32 -12.48 -11.58
CA ILE A 174 -18.71 -13.82 -11.48
C ILE A 174 -19.33 -14.72 -12.55
N MET A 175 -20.65 -14.72 -12.73
CA MET A 175 -21.29 -15.46 -13.83
C MET A 175 -20.86 -14.96 -15.22
N VAL A 176 -20.62 -13.66 -15.41
CA VAL A 176 -20.09 -13.06 -16.65
C VAL A 176 -18.60 -13.40 -16.87
N GLN A 177 -17.78 -13.48 -15.82
CA GLN A 177 -16.41 -14.00 -15.90
C GLN A 177 -16.43 -15.49 -16.27
N THR A 178 -17.38 -16.26 -15.73
CA THR A 178 -17.62 -17.64 -16.13
C THR A 178 -18.04 -17.70 -17.61
N TRP A 179 -18.89 -16.77 -18.07
CA TRP A 179 -19.28 -16.59 -19.48
C TRP A 179 -18.11 -16.23 -20.40
N ARG A 180 -17.16 -15.41 -19.92
CA ARG A 180 -15.86 -15.12 -20.57
C ARG A 180 -14.89 -16.30 -20.59
N ASN A 181 -15.20 -17.38 -19.89
CA ASN A 181 -14.46 -18.65 -19.96
C ASN A 181 -15.17 -19.70 -20.84
N LEU A 182 -16.42 -19.45 -21.29
CA LEU A 182 -17.11 -20.31 -22.26
C LEU A 182 -16.58 -20.11 -23.70
N SER A 183 -16.65 -21.13 -24.56
CA SER A 183 -16.25 -21.02 -25.96
C SER A 183 -17.20 -20.13 -26.79
N ASP A 184 -16.68 -19.46 -27.82
CA ASP A 184 -17.41 -18.45 -28.60
C ASP A 184 -18.68 -18.99 -29.29
N ALA A 185 -18.71 -20.27 -29.66
CA ALA A 185 -19.89 -20.94 -30.20
C ALA A 185 -21.08 -20.96 -29.23
N LYS A 186 -20.82 -21.03 -27.91
CA LYS A 186 -21.87 -20.99 -26.87
C LYS A 186 -22.28 -19.57 -26.49
N ARG A 187 -21.49 -18.55 -26.86
CA ARG A 187 -21.75 -17.13 -26.56
C ARG A 187 -22.70 -16.48 -27.57
N GLN A 188 -22.65 -16.89 -28.84
CA GLN A 188 -23.48 -16.34 -29.91
C GLN A 188 -24.99 -16.40 -29.61
N GLN A 189 -25.44 -17.34 -28.77
CA GLN A 189 -26.84 -17.47 -28.34
C GLN A 189 -27.32 -16.31 -27.42
N TYR A 190 -26.41 -15.56 -26.79
CA TYR A 190 -26.73 -14.59 -25.73
C TYR A 190 -26.42 -13.12 -26.09
N ASN A 191 -26.16 -12.82 -27.36
CA ASN A 191 -25.57 -11.55 -27.84
C ASN A 191 -26.45 -10.28 -27.76
N HIS A 192 -27.51 -10.24 -26.94
CA HIS A 192 -28.46 -9.11 -26.94
C HIS A 192 -28.76 -8.42 -25.60
N VAL A 193 -27.94 -8.60 -24.56
CA VAL A 193 -28.18 -7.89 -23.29
C VAL A 193 -26.93 -7.15 -22.80
N VAL A 194 -26.94 -5.82 -22.93
CA VAL A 194 -26.03 -4.94 -22.19
C VAL A 194 -26.38 -5.05 -20.71
N VAL A 195 -25.51 -5.67 -19.92
CA VAL A 195 -25.68 -5.77 -18.47
C VAL A 195 -25.54 -4.36 -17.88
N LYS A 196 -26.62 -3.83 -17.30
CA LYS A 196 -26.57 -2.59 -16.52
C LYS A 196 -25.85 -2.88 -15.20
N PHE A 197 -24.61 -2.44 -15.08
CA PHE A 197 -23.90 -2.38 -13.80
C PHE A 197 -24.47 -1.22 -12.97
N TYR A 198 -24.63 -1.43 -11.66
CA TYR A 198 -25.02 -0.35 -10.76
C TYR A 198 -23.78 0.46 -10.43
N SER A 199 -23.90 1.78 -10.42
CA SER A 199 -22.82 2.66 -9.94
C SER A 199 -22.53 2.39 -8.46
N PRO A 200 -21.27 2.58 -8.02
CA PRO A 200 -20.90 2.50 -6.62
C PRO A 200 -21.78 3.40 -5.74
N VAL A 201 -21.96 3.01 -4.49
CA VAL A 201 -22.82 3.75 -3.55
C VAL A 201 -22.27 5.16 -3.31
N THR A 202 -20.94 5.30 -3.17
CA THR A 202 -20.26 6.59 -2.96
C THR A 202 -20.45 7.58 -4.10
N GLN A 203 -20.78 7.11 -5.31
CA GLN A 203 -21.09 7.98 -6.45
C GLN A 203 -22.50 8.59 -6.36
N ASN A 204 -23.44 7.88 -5.73
CA ASN A 204 -24.84 8.31 -5.62
C ASN A 204 -25.14 9.02 -4.30
N TYR A 205 -24.36 8.73 -3.25
CA TYR A 205 -24.57 9.21 -1.90
C TYR A 205 -23.27 9.77 -1.35
N LEU A 206 -23.32 11.00 -0.84
CA LEU A 206 -22.18 11.63 -0.21
C LEU A 206 -21.83 10.88 1.11
N PRO A 207 -20.59 10.40 1.29
CA PRO A 207 -20.18 9.65 2.49
C PRO A 207 -20.21 10.50 3.77
N ALA A 208 -20.01 11.82 3.66
CA ALA A 208 -20.02 12.72 4.80
C ALA A 208 -21.43 12.94 5.40
N SER A 209 -22.48 12.84 4.58
CA SER A 209 -23.85 13.09 5.00
C SER A 209 -24.67 11.82 5.21
N ASN A 210 -24.19 10.65 4.79
CA ASN A 210 -24.95 9.39 4.90
C ASN A 210 -24.09 8.29 5.55
N LEU A 211 -24.52 7.81 6.71
CA LEU A 211 -23.72 6.93 7.60
C LEU A 211 -23.42 5.53 7.03
N VAL A 212 -24.07 5.16 5.93
CA VAL A 212 -23.95 3.86 5.26
C VAL A 212 -23.30 3.99 3.88
N ALA A 213 -23.05 5.20 3.39
CA ALA A 213 -22.40 5.41 2.10
C ALA A 213 -20.90 5.14 2.19
N ILE A 214 -20.54 3.85 2.22
CA ILE A 214 -19.17 3.34 2.26
C ILE A 214 -18.78 2.72 0.92
N THR A 215 -17.50 2.38 0.78
CA THR A 215 -16.98 1.73 -0.41
C THR A 215 -17.27 0.24 -0.37
N GLU A 216 -17.46 -0.36 -1.54
CA GLU A 216 -17.80 -1.79 -1.67
C GLU A 216 -16.75 -2.67 -0.99
N ARG A 217 -15.48 -2.32 -1.16
CA ARG A 217 -14.37 -3.00 -0.49
C ARG A 217 -14.48 -2.97 1.04
N LEU A 218 -14.87 -1.82 1.62
CA LEU A 218 -15.02 -1.72 3.08
C LEU A 218 -16.22 -2.54 3.57
N ASP A 219 -17.33 -2.51 2.82
CA ASP A 219 -18.51 -3.33 3.12
C ASP A 219 -18.17 -4.83 3.09
N ASP A 220 -17.42 -5.28 2.08
CA ASP A 220 -16.97 -6.67 1.95
C ASP A 220 -16.08 -7.10 3.12
N LEU A 221 -15.11 -6.25 3.51
CA LEU A 221 -14.23 -6.55 4.64
C LEU A 221 -15.04 -6.70 5.94
N ILE A 222 -16.02 -5.82 6.18
CA ILE A 222 -16.89 -5.88 7.35
C ILE A 222 -17.77 -7.14 7.30
N ARG A 223 -18.37 -7.44 6.15
CA ARG A 223 -19.26 -8.60 5.95
C ARG A 223 -18.55 -9.93 6.04
N ASN A 224 -17.28 -10.01 5.67
CA ASN A 224 -16.48 -11.23 5.83
C ASN A 224 -16.04 -11.43 7.28
N TYR A 225 -15.82 -10.33 8.03
CA TYR A 225 -15.38 -10.39 9.41
C TYR A 225 -16.50 -10.73 10.42
N ILE A 226 -17.72 -10.23 10.21
CA ILE A 226 -18.85 -10.45 11.15
C ILE A 226 -19.18 -11.95 11.32
N PRO A 227 -19.29 -12.79 10.27
CA PRO A 227 -19.61 -14.21 10.43
C PRO A 227 -18.49 -15.04 11.07
N THR A 228 -17.23 -14.67 10.84
CA THR A 228 -16.05 -15.41 11.34
C THR A 228 -15.77 -15.14 12.82
N HIS A 229 -16.08 -13.92 13.30
CA HIS A 229 -15.80 -13.50 14.68
C HIS A 229 -17.05 -13.15 15.52
N GLY A 230 -18.24 -13.06 14.91
CA GLY A 230 -19.48 -12.59 15.55
C GLY A 230 -20.20 -13.57 16.48
N LYS A 231 -19.57 -14.69 16.87
CA LYS A 231 -20.12 -15.62 17.88
C LYS A 231 -19.70 -15.31 19.32
N LEU A 232 -19.02 -14.18 19.58
CA LEU A 232 -18.43 -13.93 20.89
C LEU A 232 -19.32 -13.18 21.91
N ASP A 233 -20.55 -12.76 21.59
CA ASP A 233 -21.45 -12.12 22.59
C ASP A 233 -22.94 -12.45 22.38
N GLN A 234 -23.31 -13.74 22.51
CA GLN A 234 -24.74 -14.12 22.70
C GLN A 234 -25.10 -14.34 24.19
N THR A 235 -24.18 -14.12 25.12
CA THR A 235 -24.39 -14.40 26.55
C THR A 235 -24.95 -13.23 27.37
N ASN A 236 -25.14 -12.04 26.80
CA ASN A 236 -25.60 -10.84 27.53
C ASN A 236 -26.85 -10.15 26.96
N MET A 237 -27.65 -10.83 26.14
CA MET A 237 -28.93 -10.28 25.63
C MET A 237 -30.19 -10.95 26.23
N ASP A 238 -30.03 -11.87 27.19
CA ASP A 238 -31.14 -12.56 27.88
C ASP A 238 -31.17 -12.31 29.41
N LYS A 239 -30.76 -11.13 29.88
CA LYS A 239 -31.03 -10.68 31.27
C LYS A 239 -31.46 -9.22 31.31
#